data_AF-A0A0C9SQY5-F1
#
_entry.id   AF-A0A0C9SQY5-F1
#
_cell.length_a   1.000
_cell.length_b   1.000
_cell.length_c   1.000
_cell.angle_alpha   90.00
_cell.angle_beta   90.00
_cell.angle_gamma   90.00
#
_symmetry.space_group_name_H-M   'P 1'
#
loop_
_entity.id
_entity.type
_entity.pdbx_description
1 polymer ?
#
loop_
_entity_poly.entity_id
_entity_poly.type
_entity_poly.pdbx_seq_one_letter_code
_entity_poly.pdbx_strand_id
1 'polypeptide(L)'
;HTPYQFLTHQQLRELLRNTTKELNHHKLTILGLSRKLSTMIRRLTDSKRLIMAIGSCNYSRVSQLISVSLQQGASWQAIVQMIQGVVEKLSRSRGYTVEDFNIARLVKTIGGPKLHYALHHALGIPS
;
A
#
# COMPACT_ATOMS: atom_id res chain seq x y z
N HIS A 1 -42.64 -16.68 23.64
CA HIS A 1 -41.83 -17.05 24.81
C HIS A 1 -42.66 -17.92 25.74
N THR A 2 -42.54 -19.24 25.62
CA THR A 2 -43.17 -20.18 26.55
C THR A 2 -42.38 -20.14 27.86
N PRO A 3 -43.01 -19.90 29.03
CA PRO A 3 -42.29 -19.84 30.29
C PRO A 3 -41.62 -21.19 30.59
N TYR A 4 -40.35 -21.16 31.03
CA TYR A 4 -39.54 -22.36 31.34
C TYR A 4 -40.21 -23.34 32.32
N GLN A 5 -41.18 -22.84 33.09
CA GLN A 5 -41.96 -23.57 34.09
C GLN A 5 -42.98 -24.56 33.49
N PHE A 6 -43.30 -24.47 32.20
CA PHE A 6 -44.27 -25.36 31.52
C PHE A 6 -43.61 -26.38 30.58
N LEU A 7 -42.29 -26.44 30.52
CA LEU A 7 -41.59 -27.41 29.68
C LEU A 7 -41.42 -28.74 30.40
N THR A 8 -41.77 -29.81 29.69
CA THR A 8 -41.49 -31.18 30.14
C THR A 8 -39.97 -31.44 30.14
N HIS A 9 -39.52 -32.36 30.98
CA HIS A 9 -38.10 -32.73 31.08
C HIS A 9 -37.46 -33.08 29.73
N GLN A 10 -38.22 -33.68 28.82
CA GLN A 10 -37.77 -33.97 27.46
C GLN A 10 -37.53 -32.70 26.63
N GLN A 11 -38.45 -31.72 26.70
CA GLN A 11 -38.31 -30.46 25.99
C GLN A 11 -37.16 -29.60 26.55
N LEU A 12 -36.91 -29.64 27.86
CA LEU A 12 -35.73 -28.98 28.47
C LEU A 12 -34.41 -29.59 27.97
N ARG A 13 -34.33 -30.92 27.83
CA ARG A 13 -33.13 -31.58 27.26
C ARG A 13 -32.92 -31.25 25.80
N GLU A 14 -34.00 -31.12 25.03
CA GLU A 14 -33.93 -30.74 23.62
C GLU A 14 -33.49 -29.28 23.45
N LEU A 15 -34.03 -28.37 24.28
CA LEU A 15 -33.60 -26.98 24.32
C LEU A 15 -32.12 -26.85 24.71
N LEU A 16 -31.66 -27.61 25.70
CA LEU A 16 -30.24 -27.64 26.10
C LEU A 16 -29.33 -28.19 24.99
N ARG A 17 -29.79 -29.20 24.23
CA ARG A 17 -29.07 -29.69 23.04
C ARG A 17 -28.99 -28.63 21.95
N ASN A 18 -30.08 -27.91 21.70
CA ASN A 18 -30.13 -26.88 20.67
C ASN A 18 -29.24 -25.68 21.03
N THR A 19 -29.30 -25.19 22.27
CA THR A 19 -28.41 -24.12 22.73
C THR A 19 -26.94 -24.55 22.70
N THR A 20 -26.62 -25.80 23.04
CA THR A 20 -25.25 -26.33 22.92
C THR A 20 -24.77 -26.38 21.47
N LYS A 21 -25.65 -26.77 20.53
CA LYS A 21 -25.35 -26.75 19.09
C LYS A 21 -25.10 -25.34 18.58
N GLU A 22 -25.93 -24.37 18.96
CA GLU A 22 -25.75 -22.96 18.61
C GLU A 22 -24.44 -22.41 19.19
N LEU A 23 -24.14 -22.73 20.46
CA LEU A 23 -22.87 -22.35 21.09
C LEU A 23 -21.66 -22.89 20.31
N ASN A 24 -21.71 -24.15 19.90
CA ASN A 24 -20.64 -24.75 19.12
C ASN A 24 -20.54 -24.14 17.71
N HIS A 25 -21.66 -23.83 17.08
CA HIS A 25 -21.69 -23.13 15.80
C HIS A 25 -21.02 -21.75 15.92
N HIS A 26 -21.39 -20.95 16.93
CA HIS A 26 -20.78 -19.64 17.16
C HIS A 26 -19.28 -19.74 17.48
N LYS A 27 -18.86 -20.72 18.28
CA LYS A 27 -17.43 -20.99 18.53
C LYS A 27 -16.65 -21.26 17.25
N LEU A 28 -17.19 -22.11 16.37
CA LEU A 28 -16.57 -22.42 15.07
C LEU A 28 -16.49 -21.18 14.16
N THR A 29 -17.54 -20.37 14.15
CA THR A 29 -17.57 -19.11 13.39
C THR A 29 -16.52 -18.13 13.91
N ILE A 30 -16.40 -17.96 15.24
CA ILE A 30 -15.37 -17.12 15.86
C ILE A 30 -13.96 -17.60 15.50
N LEU A 31 -13.70 -18.91 15.57
CA LEU A 31 -12.41 -19.49 15.16
C LEU A 31 -12.12 -19.24 13.67
N GLY A 32 -13.14 -19.36 12.82
CA GLY A 32 -13.04 -19.04 11.39
C GLY A 32 -12.68 -17.57 11.14
N LEU A 33 -13.36 -16.66 11.82
CA LEU A 33 -13.11 -15.22 11.73
C LEU A 33 -11.71 -14.86 12.27
N SER A 34 -11.30 -15.44 13.40
CA SER A 34 -9.97 -15.25 13.97
C SER A 34 -8.87 -15.68 12.99
N ARG A 35 -9.01 -16.84 12.35
CA ARG A 35 -8.07 -17.29 11.30
C ARG A 35 -8.01 -16.31 10.13
N LYS A 36 -9.17 -15.85 9.63
CA LYS A 36 -9.23 -14.86 8.56
C LYS A 36 -8.53 -13.56 8.96
N LEU A 37 -8.78 -13.07 10.17
CA LEU A 37 -8.13 -11.88 10.72
C LEU A 37 -6.60 -12.04 10.78
N SER A 38 -6.09 -13.16 11.31
CA SER A 38 -4.66 -13.44 11.34
C SER A 38 -4.04 -13.44 9.94
N THR A 39 -4.72 -13.99 8.93
CA THR A 39 -4.22 -13.94 7.55
C THR A 39 -4.21 -12.52 6.97
N MET A 40 -5.20 -11.69 7.29
CA MET A 40 -5.22 -10.28 6.87
C MET A 40 -4.10 -9.49 7.53
N ILE A 41 -3.87 -9.67 8.84
CA ILE A 41 -2.77 -9.02 9.57
C ILE A 41 -1.41 -9.40 8.98
N ARG A 42 -1.22 -10.68 8.63
CA ARG A 42 0.02 -11.13 7.98
C ARG A 42 0.23 -10.45 6.63
N ARG A 43 -0.80 -10.43 5.78
CA ARG A 43 -0.76 -9.73 4.48
C ARG A 43 -0.43 -8.24 4.64
N LEU A 44 -1.06 -7.57 5.61
CA LEU A 44 -0.78 -6.17 5.90
C LEU A 44 0.68 -5.94 6.32
N THR A 45 1.23 -6.84 7.15
CA THR A 45 2.62 -6.77 7.59
C THR A 45 3.59 -6.96 6.42
N ASP A 46 3.33 -7.93 5.54
CA ASP A 46 4.15 -8.18 4.36
C ASP A 46 4.08 -7.00 3.37
N SER A 47 2.91 -6.40 3.18
CA SER A 47 2.73 -5.16 2.42
C SER A 47 3.55 -4.00 3.02
N LYS A 48 3.55 -3.84 4.36
CA LYS A 48 4.35 -2.82 5.03
C LYS A 48 5.85 -3.05 4.82
N ARG A 49 6.31 -4.31 4.87
CA ARG A 49 7.70 -4.71 4.57
C ARG A 49 8.08 -4.38 3.13
N LEU A 50 7.21 -4.67 2.17
CA LEU A 50 7.45 -4.34 0.76
C LEU A 50 7.59 -2.83 0.55
N ILE A 51 6.71 -2.03 1.16
CA ILE A 51 6.82 -0.55 1.13
C ILE A 51 8.15 -0.10 1.74
N MET A 52 8.53 -0.62 2.91
CA MET A 52 9.82 -0.25 3.52
C MET A 52 11.00 -0.64 2.62
N ALA A 53 10.96 -1.81 1.98
CA ALA A 53 11.98 -2.24 1.04
C ALA A 53 12.07 -1.30 -0.19
N ILE A 54 10.92 -0.91 -0.75
CA ILE A 54 10.85 0.08 -1.84
C ILE A 54 11.39 1.44 -1.37
N GLY A 55 11.08 1.85 -0.14
CA GLY A 55 11.62 3.07 0.46
C GLY A 55 13.13 2.99 0.73
N SER A 56 13.70 1.81 0.96
CA SER A 56 15.14 1.65 1.14
C SER A 56 15.94 1.57 -0.17
N CYS A 57 15.28 1.29 -1.30
CA CYS A 57 15.92 1.39 -2.61
C CYS A 57 16.19 2.86 -2.95
N ASN A 58 17.38 3.16 -3.49
CA ASN A 58 17.96 4.49 -3.72
C ASN A 58 17.19 5.40 -4.72
N TYR A 59 15.92 5.67 -4.44
CA TYR A 59 15.14 6.75 -5.02
C TYR A 59 14.73 7.65 -3.86
N SER A 60 15.58 8.61 -3.49
CA SER A 60 15.40 9.41 -2.25
C SER A 60 13.99 10.01 -2.12
N ARG A 61 13.39 10.39 -3.26
CA ARG A 61 12.04 10.95 -3.33
C ARG A 61 10.94 9.95 -3.01
N VAL A 62 11.08 8.69 -3.45
CA VAL A 62 10.13 7.59 -3.17
C VAL A 62 10.24 7.17 -1.72
N SER A 63 11.46 7.10 -1.19
CA SER A 63 11.74 6.84 0.23
C SER A 63 11.08 7.83 1.17
N GLN A 64 11.21 9.12 0.87
CA GLN A 64 10.60 10.21 1.65
C GLN A 64 9.07 10.15 1.59
N LEU A 65 8.49 9.96 0.40
CA LEU A 65 7.03 9.84 0.21
C LEU A 65 6.45 8.67 0.98
N ILE A 66 7.10 7.52 0.93
CA ILE A 66 6.73 6.33 1.68
C ILE A 66 6.81 6.59 3.18
N SER A 67 7.91 7.17 3.65
CA SER A 67 8.14 7.43 5.07
C SER A 67 7.11 8.40 5.64
N VAL A 68 6.80 9.48 4.93
CA VAL A 68 5.78 10.48 5.32
C VAL A 68 4.39 9.84 5.32
N SER A 69 4.05 9.05 4.31
CA SER A 69 2.73 8.41 4.24
C SER A 69 2.52 7.38 5.36
N LEU A 70 3.58 6.66 5.73
CA LEU A 70 3.55 5.75 6.87
C LEU A 70 3.40 6.49 8.21
N GLN A 71 4.06 7.64 8.38
CA GLN A 71 3.90 8.49 9.58
C GLN A 71 2.48 9.06 9.71
N GLN A 72 1.82 9.35 8.58
CA GLN A 72 0.43 9.85 8.55
C GLN A 72 -0.62 8.74 8.69
N GLY A 73 -0.21 7.48 8.84
CA GLY A 73 -1.14 6.35 8.95
C GLY A 73 -1.91 6.06 7.65
N ALA A 74 -1.36 6.43 6.49
CA ALA A 74 -2.01 6.20 5.21
C ALA A 74 -2.21 4.71 4.93
N SER A 75 -3.35 4.37 4.33
CA SER A 75 -3.64 2.99 3.92
C SER A 75 -2.73 2.56 2.75
N TRP A 76 -2.54 1.25 2.58
CA TRP A 76 -1.78 0.68 1.46
C TRP A 76 -2.24 1.23 0.11
N GLN A 77 -3.55 1.33 -0.11
CA GLN A 77 -4.13 1.84 -1.35
C GLN A 77 -3.77 3.31 -1.58
N ALA A 78 -3.80 4.13 -0.53
CA ALA A 78 -3.40 5.54 -0.62
C ALA A 78 -1.93 5.70 -0.96
N ILE A 79 -1.05 4.87 -0.39
CA ILE A 79 0.39 4.87 -0.71
C ILE A 79 0.63 4.50 -2.17
N VAL A 80 -0.04 3.46 -2.68
CA VAL A 80 0.07 3.04 -4.09
C VAL A 80 -0.44 4.14 -5.03
N GLN A 81 -1.59 4.76 -4.74
CA GLN A 81 -2.11 5.87 -5.55
C GLN A 81 -1.18 7.08 -5.53
N MET A 82 -0.55 7.38 -4.40
CA MET A 82 0.41 8.47 -4.29
C MET A 82 1.66 8.21 -5.12
N ILE A 83 2.18 6.97 -5.09
CA ILE A 83 3.31 6.55 -5.94
C ILE A 83 2.90 6.62 -7.42
N GLN A 84 1.73 6.13 -7.80
CA GLN A 84 1.23 6.20 -9.18
C GLN A 84 1.09 7.64 -9.67
N GLY A 85 0.51 8.53 -8.86
CA GLY A 85 0.40 9.95 -9.21
C GLY A 85 1.76 10.66 -9.33
N VAL A 86 2.76 10.22 -8.56
CA VAL A 86 4.14 10.73 -8.68
C VAL A 86 4.81 10.19 -9.94
N VAL A 87 4.62 8.92 -10.27
CA VAL A 87 5.13 8.31 -11.51
C VAL A 87 4.50 8.97 -12.73
N GLU A 88 3.19 9.19 -12.75
CA GLU A 88 2.50 9.91 -13.84
C GLU A 88 3.01 11.35 -13.98
N LYS A 89 3.25 12.05 -12.86
CA LYS A 89 3.84 13.38 -12.86
C LYS A 89 5.30 13.37 -13.33
N LEU A 90 6.10 12.35 -12.97
CA LEU A 90 7.47 12.18 -13.45
C LEU A 90 7.52 11.83 -14.94
N SER A 91 6.60 10.99 -15.43
CA SER A 91 6.48 10.69 -16.85
C SER A 91 6.12 11.95 -17.67
N ARG A 92 5.46 12.94 -17.06
CA ARG A 92 5.19 14.25 -17.67
C ARG A 92 6.31 15.28 -17.48
N SER A 93 7.08 15.18 -16.39
CA SER A 93 8.18 16.08 -16.06
C SER A 93 9.49 15.33 -16.25
N ARG A 94 10.17 15.49 -17.40
CA ARG A 94 11.52 14.93 -17.64
C ARG A 94 12.42 15.23 -16.43
N GLY A 95 12.64 14.22 -15.59
CA GLY A 95 13.41 14.36 -14.36
C GLY A 95 14.88 14.39 -14.73
N TYR A 96 15.46 15.58 -14.87
CA TYR A 96 16.89 15.72 -15.13
C TYR A 96 17.68 15.43 -13.86
N THR A 97 18.67 14.54 -14.00
CA THR A 97 19.67 14.26 -12.97
C THR A 97 20.75 15.34 -12.95
N VAL A 98 21.57 15.37 -11.91
CA VAL A 98 22.72 16.29 -11.83
C VAL A 98 23.70 16.05 -12.97
N GLU A 99 23.83 14.79 -13.42
CA GLU A 99 24.66 14.43 -14.57
C GLU A 99 24.11 15.02 -15.86
N ASP A 100 22.79 15.02 -16.07
CA ASP A 100 22.16 15.64 -17.24
C ASP A 100 22.44 17.15 -17.31
N PHE A 101 22.42 17.84 -16.17
CA PHE A 101 22.82 19.25 -16.08
C PHE A 101 24.30 19.48 -16.36
N ASN A 102 25.17 18.58 -15.90
CA ASN A 102 26.60 18.65 -16.19
C ASN A 102 26.88 18.44 -17.69
N ILE A 103 26.19 17.49 -18.33
CA ILE A 103 26.29 17.24 -19.77
C ILE A 103 25.76 18.46 -20.54
N ALA A 104 24.61 19.00 -20.18
CA ALA A 104 24.06 20.23 -20.75
C ALA A 104 25.04 21.41 -20.65
N ARG A 105 25.67 21.59 -19.48
CA ARG A 105 26.68 22.62 -19.27
C ARG A 105 27.92 22.39 -20.14
N LEU A 106 28.39 21.14 -20.26
CA LEU A 106 29.53 20.77 -21.09
C LEU A 106 29.24 21.03 -22.58
N VAL A 107 28.05 20.64 -23.06
CA VAL A 107 27.59 20.91 -24.43
C VAL A 107 27.52 22.40 -24.71
N LYS A 108 26.99 23.19 -23.76
CA LYS A 108 26.95 24.65 -23.87
C LYS A 108 28.33 25.29 -23.88
N THR A 109 29.28 24.77 -23.09
CA THR A 109 30.66 25.29 -23.03
C THR A 109 31.49 24.91 -24.25
N ILE A 110 31.33 23.70 -24.79
CA ILE A 110 32.12 23.20 -25.93
C ILE A 110 31.50 23.61 -27.27
N GLY A 111 30.19 23.43 -27.44
CA GLY A 111 29.49 23.64 -28.71
C GLY A 111 28.66 24.92 -28.78
N GLY A 112 28.62 25.69 -27.69
CA GLY A 112 27.88 26.95 -27.63
C GLY A 112 26.36 26.80 -27.55
N PRO A 113 25.64 27.92 -27.46
CA PRO A 113 24.19 27.94 -27.21
C PRO A 113 23.35 27.36 -28.34
N LYS A 114 23.83 27.40 -29.59
CA LYS A 114 23.11 26.84 -30.75
C LYS A 114 23.12 25.30 -30.76
N LEU A 115 24.26 24.69 -30.42
CA LEU A 115 24.35 23.24 -30.30
C LEU A 115 23.51 22.75 -29.12
N HIS A 116 23.59 23.45 -27.99
CA HIS A 116 22.77 23.16 -26.82
C HIS A 116 21.28 23.22 -27.12
N TYR A 117 20.81 24.25 -27.83
CA TYR A 117 19.42 24.39 -28.25
C TYR A 117 18.97 23.24 -29.17
N ALA A 118 19.80 22.86 -30.14
CA ALA A 118 19.51 21.74 -31.03
C ALA A 118 19.43 20.41 -30.27
N LEU A 119 20.33 20.16 -29.32
CA LEU A 119 20.28 18.96 -28.49
C LEU A 119 19.14 18.99 -27.45
N HIS A 120 18.75 20.15 -26.92
CA HIS A 120 17.56 20.26 -26.07
C HIS A 120 16.31 19.79 -26.81
N HIS A 121 16.17 20.18 -28.09
CA HIS A 121 15.04 19.75 -28.91
C HIS A 121 15.14 18.31 -29.43
N ALA A 122 16.35 17.85 -29.80
CA ALA A 122 16.54 16.52 -30.38
C ALA A 122 16.64 15.41 -29.31
N LEU A 123 17.38 15.67 -28.24
CA LEU A 123 17.73 14.69 -27.20
C LEU A 123 17.09 15.00 -25.85
N GLY A 124 16.48 16.19 -25.70
CA GLY A 124 15.78 16.53 -24.47
C GLY A 124 16.71 16.86 -23.30
N ILE A 125 17.99 17.18 -23.53
CA ILE A 125 18.88 17.59 -22.42
C ILE A 125 18.39 18.90 -21.77
N PRO A 126 18.64 19.13 -20.47
CA PRO A 126 18.16 20.31 -19.75
C PRO A 126 18.69 21.61 -20.35
N SER A 127 17.85 22.66 -20.38
CA SER A 127 18.17 23.98 -20.95
C SER A 127 19.13 24.80 -20.08
#